data_AF-A0A172UH54-F1
#
_entry.id   AF-A0A172UH54-F1
#
_cell.length_a   1.000
_cell.length_b   1.000
_cell.length_c   1.000
_cell.angle_alpha   90.00
_cell.angle_beta   90.00
_cell.angle_gamma   90.00
#
_symmetry.space_group_name_H-M   'P 1'
#
loop_
_entity.id
_entity.type
_entity.pdbx_description
1 polymer ?
#
loop_
_entity_poly.entity_id
_entity_poly.type
_entity_poly.pdbx_seq_one_letter_code
_entity_poly.pdbx_strand_id
1 'polypeptide(L)'
;MPLPDAQILELLGRPADLGQLTDPQACLNRLGATRILGAAPVTLNGGPAVLLVLPAAEPTSVSAVVVAPDCPAADRGALARTELARP
;
A
#
# COMPACT_ATOMS: atom_id res chain seq x y z
N MET A 1 2.01 13.90 8.17
CA MET A 1 2.84 13.02 9.02
C MET A 1 2.84 11.65 8.38
N PRO A 2 3.99 11.05 8.00
CA PRO A 2 4.01 9.69 7.47
C PRO A 2 3.56 8.71 8.57
N LEU A 3 2.89 7.61 8.20
CA LEU A 3 2.46 6.60 9.17
C LEU A 3 3.69 5.96 9.84
N PRO A 4 3.65 5.68 11.16
CA PRO A 4 4.70 4.95 11.85
C PRO A 4 4.70 3.47 11.45
N ASP A 5 5.89 2.88 11.31
CA ASP A 5 6.11 1.50 10.84
C ASP A 5 5.29 0.46 11.62
N ALA A 6 5.11 0.67 12.93
CA ALA A 6 4.29 -0.21 13.77
C ALA A 6 2.83 -0.29 13.30
N GLN A 7 2.22 0.82 12.90
CA GLN A 7 0.85 0.81 12.35
C GLN A 7 0.77 0.06 11.03
N ILE A 8 1.82 0.13 10.20
CA ILE A 8 1.86 -0.59 8.93
C ILE A 8 1.93 -2.10 9.17
N LEU A 9 2.71 -2.53 10.16
CA LEU A 9 2.80 -3.95 10.55
C LEU A 9 1.49 -4.47 11.16
N GLU A 10 0.76 -3.67 11.92
CA GLU A 10 -0.56 -4.06 12.44
C GLU A 10 -1.57 -4.37 11.31
N LEU A 11 -1.44 -3.73 10.14
CA LEU A 11 -2.29 -4.02 8.98
C LEU A 11 -2.07 -5.43 8.41
N LEU A 12 -0.89 -6.03 8.61
CA LEU A 12 -0.62 -7.40 8.19
C LEU A 12 -1.38 -8.42 9.03
N GLY A 13 -1.82 -8.05 10.23
CA GLY A 13 -2.59 -8.92 11.13
C GLY A 13 -4.11 -8.82 10.92
N ARG A 14 -4.58 -7.99 9.98
CA ARG A 14 -6.01 -7.71 9.75
C ARG A 14 -6.40 -7.97 8.29
N PRO A 15 -7.68 -8.26 8.00
CA PRO A 15 -8.15 -8.31 6.62
C PRO A 15 -7.90 -6.97 5.93
N ALA A 16 -7.41 -7.02 4.69
CA ALA A 16 -7.05 -5.83 3.92
C ALA A 16 -8.29 -4.96 3.66
N ASP A 17 -8.28 -3.72 4.15
CA ASP A 17 -9.31 -2.72 3.87
C ASP A 17 -8.85 -1.82 2.73
N LEU A 18 -9.45 -2.02 1.56
CA LEU A 18 -9.14 -1.28 0.34
C LEU A 18 -9.88 0.06 0.28
N GLY A 19 -10.81 0.33 1.20
CA GLY A 19 -11.58 1.57 1.23
C GLY A 19 -12.23 1.89 -0.12
N GLN A 20 -11.92 3.07 -0.66
CA GLN A 20 -12.46 3.56 -1.93
C GLN A 20 -11.62 3.17 -3.16
N LEU A 21 -10.73 2.17 -3.04
CA LEU A 21 -9.93 1.71 -4.17
C LEU A 21 -10.83 1.07 -5.23
N THR A 22 -10.85 1.68 -6.41
CA THR A 22 -11.85 1.36 -7.44
C THR A 22 -11.48 0.11 -8.25
N ASP A 23 -10.20 -0.06 -8.61
CA ASP A 23 -9.68 -1.24 -9.31
C ASP A 23 -8.35 -1.74 -8.68
N PRO A 24 -8.44 -2.62 -7.67
CA PRO A 24 -7.25 -3.15 -6.99
C PRO A 24 -6.35 -3.98 -7.92
N GLN A 25 -6.92 -4.71 -8.88
CA GLN A 25 -6.15 -5.61 -9.75
C GLN A 25 -5.35 -4.82 -10.78
N ALA A 26 -5.94 -3.81 -11.42
CA ALA A 26 -5.20 -2.94 -12.33
C ALA A 26 -4.07 -2.17 -11.61
N CYS A 27 -4.32 -1.70 -10.38
CA CYS A 27 -3.31 -1.02 -9.57
C CYS A 27 -2.14 -1.95 -9.22
N LEU A 28 -2.42 -3.20 -8.82
CA LEU A 28 -1.39 -4.20 -8.54
C LEU A 28 -0.52 -4.53 -9.76
N ASN A 29 -1.15 -4.73 -10.91
CA ASN A 29 -0.45 -4.99 -12.17
C ASN A 29 0.51 -3.84 -12.54
N ARG A 30 0.10 -2.59 -12.30
CA ARG A 30 0.95 -1.41 -12.52
C ARG A 30 2.11 -1.30 -11.53
N LEU A 31 1.89 -1.70 -10.28
CA LEU A 31 2.92 -1.74 -9.24
C LEU A 31 3.88 -2.93 -9.40
N GLY A 32 3.57 -3.88 -10.30
CA GLY A 32 4.34 -5.12 -10.45
C GLY A 32 4.20 -6.06 -9.25
N ALA A 33 3.11 -5.92 -8.48
CA ALA A 33 2.86 -6.73 -7.29
C ALA A 33 1.85 -7.84 -7.60
N THR A 34 2.07 -9.01 -7.02
CA THR A 34 1.25 -10.20 -7.30
C THR A 34 0.04 -10.33 -6.38
N ARG A 35 0.09 -9.74 -5.18
CA ARG A 35 -0.97 -9.79 -4.18
C ARG A 35 -0.84 -8.67 -3.15
N ILE A 36 -1.95 -8.40 -2.47
CA ILE A 36 -2.01 -7.51 -1.31
C ILE A 36 -1.83 -8.36 -0.05
N LEU A 37 -0.93 -7.95 0.84
CA LEU A 37 -0.73 -8.56 2.15
C LEU A 37 -1.57 -7.87 3.23
N GLY A 38 -1.78 -6.56 3.10
CA GLY A 38 -2.62 -5.75 3.97
C GLY A 38 -2.98 -4.44 3.26
N ALA A 39 -4.06 -3.81 3.68
CA ALA A 39 -4.45 -2.49 3.17
C ALA A 39 -5.20 -1.70 4.23
N ALA A 40 -5.09 -0.37 4.17
CA ALA A 40 -5.91 0.54 4.95
C ALA A 40 -6.16 1.87 4.22
N PRO A 41 -7.36 2.45 4.38
CA PRO A 41 -7.61 3.82 3.96
C PRO A 41 -6.80 4.80 4.82
N VAL A 42 -6.16 5.77 4.19
CA VAL A 42 -5.35 6.80 4.82
C VAL A 42 -5.62 8.16 4.19
N THR A 43 -5.20 9.24 4.83
CA THR A 43 -5.27 10.58 4.26
C THR A 43 -3.85 11.06 3.98
N LEU A 44 -3.55 11.37 2.72
CA LEU A 44 -2.25 11.90 2.31
C LEU A 44 -2.45 13.25 1.63
N ASN A 45 -1.69 14.26 2.07
CA ASN A 45 -1.78 15.63 1.54
C ASN A 45 -3.20 16.23 1.53
N GLY A 46 -4.04 15.84 2.49
CA GLY A 46 -5.42 16.30 2.60
C GLY A 46 -6.42 15.61 1.67
N GLY A 47 -6.00 14.61 0.89
CA GLY A 47 -6.85 13.80 0.03
C GLY A 47 -7.01 12.36 0.52
N PRO A 48 -8.10 11.67 0.12
CA PRO A 48 -8.26 10.23 0.36
C PRO A 48 -7.15 9.47 -0.37
N ALA A 49 -6.58 8.48 0.29
CA ALA A 49 -5.56 7.59 -0.26
C ALA A 49 -5.70 6.21 0.39
N VAL A 50 -5.01 5.22 -0.15
CA VAL A 50 -5.02 3.84 0.36
C VAL A 50 -3.58 3.39 0.53
N LEU A 51 -3.24 2.95 1.73
CA LEU A 51 -1.97 2.29 2.01
C LEU A 51 -2.12 0.81 1.67
N LEU A 52 -1.29 0.32 0.76
CA LEU A 52 -1.16 -1.08 0.38
C LEU A 52 0.14 -1.64 0.92
N VAL A 53 0.08 -2.78 1.59
CA VAL A 53 1.25 -3.55 2.00
C VAL A 53 1.39 -4.73 1.04
N LEU A 54 2.52 -4.80 0.36
CA LEU A 54 2.82 -5.72 -0.72
C LEU A 54 4.05 -6.57 -0.37
N PRO A 55 4.20 -7.77 -0.95
CA PRO A 55 5.45 -8.51 -0.86
C PRO A 55 6.59 -7.68 -1.45
N ALA A 56 7.72 -7.63 -0.76
CA ALA A 56 8.95 -7.10 -1.33
C ALA A 56 9.70 -8.19 -2.11
N ALA A 57 10.83 -7.82 -2.71
CA ALA A 57 11.71 -8.78 -3.37
C ALA A 57 12.33 -9.76 -2.38
N GLU A 58 12.68 -9.27 -1.18
CA GLU A 58 13.16 -10.10 -0.08
C GLU A 58 11.97 -10.66 0.71
N PRO A 59 11.96 -11.97 1.03
CA PRO A 59 10.85 -12.59 1.78
C PRO A 59 10.75 -12.12 3.23
N THR A 60 11.81 -11.52 3.76
CA THR A 60 11.90 -10.91 5.09
C THR A 60 11.58 -9.42 5.08
N SER A 61 11.14 -8.85 3.95
CA SER A 61 10.68 -7.46 3.88
C SER A 61 9.29 -7.34 3.26
N VAL A 62 8.65 -6.20 3.52
CA VAL A 62 7.37 -5.81 2.94
C VAL A 62 7.47 -4.41 2.38
N SER A 63 6.77 -4.17 1.27
CA SER A 63 6.71 -2.87 0.62
C SER A 63 5.38 -2.20 0.96
N ALA A 64 5.43 -1.12 1.73
CA ALA A 64 4.31 -0.26 2.03
C ALA A 64 4.20 0.83 0.96
N VAL A 65 3.08 0.90 0.26
CA VAL A 65 2.86 1.80 -0.88
C VAL A 65 1.56 2.55 -0.67
N VAL A 66 1.59 3.87 -0.68
CA VAL A 66 0.37 4.69 -0.64
C VAL A 66 -0.06 5.01 -2.07
N VAL A 67 -1.31 4.72 -2.41
CA VAL A 67 -1.90 4.98 -3.73
C VAL A 67 -3.12 5.88 -3.62
N ALA A 68 -3.48 6.56 -4.70
CA ALA A 68 -4.75 7.28 -4.78
C ALA A 68 -5.93 6.30 -4.96
N PRO A 69 -7.18 6.65 -4.57
CA PRO A 69 -8.34 5.77 -4.66
C PRO A 69 -8.71 5.37 -6.10
N ASP A 70 -8.30 6.20 -7.05
CA ASP A 70 -8.50 6.06 -8.49
C ASP A 70 -7.30 5.41 -9.20
N CYS A 71 -6.24 5.00 -8.47
CA CYS A 71 -4.96 4.44 -8.96
C CYS A 71 -5.00 3.96 -10.43
N PRO A 72 -4.49 4.79 -11.36
CA PRO A 72 -3.09 4.68 -11.77
C PRO A 72 -2.40 6.06 -11.79
N ALA A 73 -1.61 6.39 -10.75
CA ALA A 73 -0.90 7.66 -10.71
C ALA A 73 0.43 7.62 -11.49
N ALA A 74 0.71 8.73 -12.19
CA ALA A 74 1.77 8.89 -13.17
C ALA A 74 3.16 8.40 -12.71
N ASP A 75 3.87 7.80 -13.66
CA ASP A 75 5.24 7.26 -13.59
C ASP A 75 5.44 5.91 -12.85
N ARG A 76 4.88 5.68 -11.65
CA ARG A 76 4.90 4.34 -10.96
C ARG A 76 3.77 4.12 -9.94
N GLY A 77 2.58 4.70 -10.11
CA GLY A 77 1.37 4.37 -9.33
C GLY A 77 1.35 4.76 -7.84
N ALA A 78 2.49 5.10 -7.24
CA ALA A 78 2.67 5.28 -5.81
C ALA A 78 2.88 6.75 -5.43
N LEU A 79 2.06 7.25 -4.51
CA LEU A 79 2.22 8.56 -3.86
C LEU A 79 3.38 8.55 -2.84
N ALA A 80 3.63 7.40 -2.21
CA ALA A 80 4.77 7.17 -1.32
C ALA A 80 5.09 5.66 -1.28
N ARG A 81 6.36 5.30 -1.11
CA ARG A 81 6.80 3.90 -0.95
C ARG A 81 7.85 3.81 0.15
N THR A 82 7.65 2.87 1.06
CA THR A 82 8.57 2.54 2.16
C THR A 82 8.77 1.03 2.18
N GLU A 83 10.01 0.58 2.31
CA GLU A 83 10.32 -0.83 2.51
C GLU A 83 10.63 -1.06 3.99
N LEU A 84 9.98 -2.08 4.57
CA LEU A 84 10.06 -2.39 5.99
C LEU A 84 10.57 -3.82 6.16
N ALA A 85 11.50 -4.01 7.10
CA ALA A 85 11.86 -5.36 7.54
C ALA A 85 10.67 -5.97 8.28
N ARG A 86 10.31 -7.20 7.91
CA ARG A 86 9.32 -8.00 8.62
C ARG A 86 10.02 -8.61 9.85
N PRO A 87 9.52 -8.37 11.08
CA PRO A 87 10.08 -8.97 12.29
C PRO A 87 9.90 -10.49 12.32
#